data_AF-A0A651ERH0-F1
#
_entry.id   AF-A0A651ERH0-F1
#
_cell.length_a   1.000
_cell.length_b   1.000
_cell.length_c   1.000
_cell.angle_alpha   90.00
_cell.angle_beta   90.00
_cell.angle_gamma   90.00
#
_symmetry.space_group_name_H-M   'P 1'
#
loop_
_entity.id
_entity.type
_entity.pdbx_description
1 polymer ?
#
loop_
_entity_poly.entity_id
_entity_poly.type
_entity_poly.pdbx_seq_one_letter_code
_entity_poly.pdbx_strand_id
1 'polypeptide(L)'
;MNPTIDSSSSLLLPLVMGTEPLWLVSVWKPLLILPPLLAWGWVISTIYDKDAERWHFARETWNLGHMAAGLASVAVVVFVPLTIWITLPLMIVILVADLAVYYAYRNKHEMVPVASRWSLDPSELFKKETEKKKRKKAPKGTIRLVIRGKRGEMEVPEPETPEFEIRVNAETLLMAAMEQRASQLDIGPVKEGVYGASISVHGAKTALPQMAAPQALAAMDYLKQAAGLDVSDRRRKQKGDMEVGPAATTTLPVSVTTLGGSSGMRMSLLFDPVRQVSMRIDDLGLHKEQLKALRSMITEDRGVVLLAAPADEGRTATMYAILREHDAYTSNVQTVEKDPQSMIEGVRHNVHDLQKDGGEYSTLVRSILRRDPDVVGVTDLEEDQNTAKEIARADYERTRVYLSVRTDDPLKAIQIFCHLVGDAKLAAKCLRGVVAQRLVRRLCNNCKVAFQPTPDILKKLGLPAEVRELHRKGGRVLVKDKEEECPVCAGLGFVGQVGAFAVHPLNEEERALIASGELNALRAMFRQKKELSIQQAALQHVIHGNTSIEEVVRIATPKSAGAKKSGTTATESPEKQPASG
;
A
#
# COMPACT_ATOMS: atom_id res chain seq x y z
N MET A 1 -80.04 -60.37 23.86
CA MET A 1 -80.49 -61.20 22.72
C MET A 1 -79.27 -61.60 21.92
N ASN A 2 -79.25 -62.87 21.56
CA ASN A 2 -78.13 -63.66 21.08
C ASN A 2 -77.74 -63.33 19.61
N PRO A 3 -76.70 -63.96 19.01
CA PRO A 3 -75.52 -63.30 18.42
C PRO A 3 -75.41 -63.63 16.91
N THR A 4 -74.18 -63.76 16.37
CA THR A 4 -73.77 -64.47 15.12
C THR A 4 -73.64 -63.60 13.86
N ILE A 5 -72.67 -63.76 12.95
CA ILE A 5 -71.57 -64.74 12.74
C ILE A 5 -70.59 -64.12 11.71
N ASP A 6 -69.30 -64.47 11.82
CA ASP A 6 -68.23 -64.33 10.81
C ASP A 6 -68.58 -65.00 9.47
N SER A 7 -68.05 -64.49 8.33
CA SER A 7 -67.26 -65.32 7.41
C SER A 7 -66.86 -64.59 6.12
N SER A 8 -65.54 -64.50 5.92
CA SER A 8 -64.80 -64.85 4.70
C SER A 8 -65.28 -64.35 3.31
N SER A 9 -64.51 -63.40 2.78
CA SER A 9 -63.81 -63.47 1.48
C SER A 9 -64.48 -64.14 0.27
N SER A 10 -64.88 -63.30 -0.69
CA SER A 10 -64.74 -63.55 -2.13
C SER A 10 -64.72 -62.19 -2.82
N LEU A 11 -63.54 -61.71 -3.23
CA LEU A 11 -63.15 -61.67 -4.64
C LEU A 11 -64.28 -61.14 -5.53
N LEU A 12 -64.29 -59.82 -5.78
CA LEU A 12 -64.55 -59.23 -7.09
C LEU A 12 -64.13 -57.76 -7.03
N LEU A 13 -63.06 -57.45 -7.76
CA LEU A 13 -62.68 -56.10 -8.20
C LEU A 13 -63.93 -55.26 -8.57
N PRO A 14 -63.98 -54.01 -8.10
CA PRO A 14 -64.12 -52.89 -9.00
C PRO A 14 -62.73 -52.27 -9.13
N LEU A 15 -62.05 -52.70 -10.18
CA LEU A 15 -61.07 -51.87 -10.86
C LEU A 15 -61.77 -50.53 -11.13
N VAL A 16 -61.08 -49.42 -10.82
CA VAL A 16 -61.47 -48.06 -11.24
C VAL A 16 -62.73 -47.55 -10.54
N MET A 17 -62.57 -46.75 -9.47
CA MET A 17 -63.35 -45.54 -9.17
C MET A 17 -62.83 -44.97 -7.84
N GLY A 18 -61.90 -44.03 -7.96
CA GLY A 18 -61.15 -43.46 -6.84
C GLY A 18 -59.75 -42.97 -7.23
N THR A 19 -59.50 -42.73 -8.51
CA THR A 19 -58.33 -41.96 -8.94
C THR A 19 -58.62 -40.48 -8.72
N GLU A 20 -58.52 -40.02 -7.47
CA GLU A 20 -58.06 -38.64 -7.31
C GLU A 20 -56.64 -38.62 -7.90
N PRO A 21 -56.33 -37.71 -8.83
CA PRO A 21 -54.96 -37.55 -9.27
C PRO A 21 -54.15 -37.14 -8.05
N LEU A 22 -53.39 -38.10 -7.49
CA LEU A 22 -52.28 -37.84 -6.61
C LEU A 22 -51.29 -36.97 -7.40
N TRP A 23 -51.54 -35.66 -7.44
CA TRP A 23 -50.53 -34.66 -7.72
C TRP A 23 -49.51 -34.78 -6.58
N LEU A 24 -48.59 -35.75 -6.70
CA LEU A 24 -47.50 -35.99 -5.75
C LEU A 24 -46.69 -34.70 -5.50
N VAL A 25 -46.75 -33.76 -6.44
CA VAL A 25 -46.22 -32.42 -6.34
C VAL A 25 -47.34 -31.44 -6.64
N SER A 26 -47.75 -30.65 -5.64
CA SER A 26 -48.73 -29.57 -5.86
C SER A 26 -48.23 -28.60 -6.94
N VAL A 27 -49.02 -28.34 -7.97
CA VAL A 27 -48.69 -27.47 -9.13
C VAL A 27 -48.15 -26.10 -8.72
N TRP A 28 -48.63 -25.60 -7.59
CA TRP A 28 -48.30 -24.28 -7.06
C TRP A 28 -46.89 -24.19 -6.45
N LYS A 29 -46.31 -25.31 -6.00
CA LYS A 29 -44.97 -25.32 -5.36
C LYS A 29 -43.88 -24.85 -6.34
N PRO A 30 -43.73 -25.43 -7.56
CA PRO A 30 -42.79 -24.92 -8.56
C PRO A 30 -43.03 -23.46 -8.96
N LEU A 31 -44.30 -23.05 -9.04
CA LEU A 31 -44.67 -21.69 -9.44
C LEU A 31 -44.23 -20.64 -8.41
N LEU A 32 -44.18 -21.00 -7.12
CA LEU A 32 -43.73 -20.13 -6.03
C LEU A 32 -42.20 -20.12 -5.87
N ILE A 33 -41.50 -21.18 -6.29
CA ILE A 33 -40.03 -21.28 -6.23
C ILE A 33 -39.36 -20.46 -7.35
N LEU A 34 -39.99 -20.40 -8.53
CA LEU A 34 -39.40 -19.76 -9.71
C LEU A 34 -39.07 -18.27 -9.54
N PRO A 35 -39.96 -17.40 -9.03
CA PRO A 35 -39.69 -15.97 -8.92
C PRO A 35 -38.41 -15.60 -8.13
N PRO A 36 -38.19 -16.09 -6.89
CA PRO A 36 -36.98 -15.78 -6.15
C PRO A 36 -35.72 -16.36 -6.80
N LEU A 37 -35.81 -17.55 -7.42
CA LEU A 37 -34.67 -18.18 -8.10
C LEU A 37 -34.27 -17.42 -9.38
N LEU A 38 -35.25 -16.95 -10.16
CA LEU A 38 -35.00 -16.11 -11.34
C LEU A 38 -34.45 -14.74 -10.96
N ALA A 39 -34.95 -14.12 -9.90
CA ALA A 39 -34.43 -12.85 -9.40
C ALA A 39 -32.97 -12.99 -8.94
N TRP A 40 -32.65 -14.04 -8.18
CA TRP A 40 -31.30 -14.35 -7.75
C TRP A 40 -30.37 -14.63 -8.94
N GLY A 41 -30.78 -15.48 -9.88
CA GLY A 41 -30.00 -15.80 -11.09
C GLY A 41 -29.78 -14.59 -12.01
N TRP A 42 -30.75 -13.67 -12.06
CA TRP A 42 -30.60 -12.41 -12.77
C TRP A 42 -29.53 -11.51 -12.14
N VAL A 43 -29.53 -11.37 -10.81
CA VAL A 43 -28.48 -10.60 -10.10
C VAL A 43 -27.10 -11.18 -10.36
N ILE A 44 -26.96 -12.51 -10.31
CA ILE A 44 -25.67 -13.17 -10.54
C ILE A 44 -25.19 -12.94 -11.96
N SER A 45 -26.02 -13.25 -12.96
CA SER A 45 -25.58 -13.16 -14.36
C SER A 45 -25.36 -11.73 -14.84
N THR A 46 -26.10 -10.75 -14.32
CA THR A 46 -26.00 -9.38 -14.80
C THR A 46 -25.02 -8.52 -14.03
N ILE A 47 -24.85 -8.79 -12.72
CA ILE A 47 -24.03 -7.97 -11.81
C ILE A 47 -22.80 -8.77 -11.35
N TYR A 48 -22.98 -9.92 -10.70
CA TYR A 48 -21.87 -10.56 -9.99
C TYR A 48 -20.87 -11.23 -10.94
N ASP A 49 -21.33 -11.92 -11.98
CA ASP A 49 -20.46 -12.55 -12.98
C ASP A 49 -19.60 -11.50 -13.71
N LYS A 50 -20.20 -10.36 -14.07
CA LYS A 50 -19.47 -9.24 -14.70
C LYS A 50 -18.54 -8.50 -13.75
N ASP A 51 -18.91 -8.39 -12.47
CA ASP A 51 -18.06 -7.79 -11.45
C ASP A 51 -16.87 -8.71 -11.13
N ALA A 52 -17.09 -10.03 -11.07
CA ALA A 52 -16.04 -11.03 -10.93
C ALA A 52 -15.06 -10.99 -12.11
N GLU A 53 -15.56 -10.84 -13.33
CA GLU A 53 -14.74 -10.61 -14.53
C GLU A 53 -13.93 -9.31 -14.42
N ARG A 54 -14.59 -8.20 -14.07
CA ARG A 54 -13.95 -6.87 -13.97
C ARG A 54 -12.80 -6.83 -12.96
N TRP A 55 -12.93 -7.54 -11.85
CA TRP A 55 -11.93 -7.58 -10.78
C TRP A 55 -11.08 -8.85 -10.79
N HIS A 56 -11.21 -9.70 -11.82
CA HIS A 56 -10.51 -10.99 -11.97
C HIS A 56 -10.60 -11.89 -10.74
N PHE A 57 -11.77 -11.97 -10.11
CA PHE A 57 -12.03 -13.04 -9.16
C PHE A 57 -12.08 -14.38 -9.90
N ALA A 58 -11.84 -15.49 -9.19
CA ALA A 58 -11.89 -16.83 -9.76
C ALA A 58 -13.33 -17.18 -10.19
N ARG A 59 -13.69 -16.75 -11.40
CA ARG A 59 -15.04 -16.77 -11.96
C ARG A 59 -15.66 -18.17 -11.92
N GLU A 60 -14.88 -19.19 -12.29
CA GLU A 60 -15.32 -20.58 -12.25
C GLU A 60 -15.68 -21.02 -10.83
N THR A 61 -14.85 -20.68 -9.84
CA THR A 61 -15.11 -21.05 -8.43
C THR A 61 -16.33 -20.35 -7.85
N TRP A 62 -16.53 -19.06 -8.19
CA TRP A 62 -17.69 -18.30 -7.74
C TRP A 62 -18.97 -18.77 -8.43
N ASN A 63 -18.94 -19.00 -9.74
CA ASN A 63 -20.08 -19.52 -10.47
C ASN A 63 -20.45 -20.94 -10.00
N LEU A 64 -19.46 -21.78 -9.68
CA LEU A 64 -19.69 -23.09 -9.05
C LEU A 64 -20.32 -22.93 -7.66
N GLY A 65 -19.83 -22.00 -6.84
CA GLY A 65 -20.37 -21.68 -5.52
C GLY A 65 -21.83 -21.23 -5.59
N HIS A 66 -22.14 -20.28 -6.47
CA HIS A 66 -23.50 -19.82 -6.73
C HIS A 66 -24.39 -20.97 -7.20
N MET A 67 -23.92 -21.80 -8.14
CA MET A 67 -24.71 -22.95 -8.61
C MET A 67 -24.98 -23.98 -7.52
N ALA A 68 -24.00 -24.24 -6.65
CA ALA A 68 -24.17 -25.11 -5.49
C ALA A 68 -25.19 -24.53 -4.50
N ALA A 69 -25.15 -23.22 -4.22
CA ALA A 69 -26.12 -22.54 -3.36
C ALA A 69 -27.53 -22.57 -3.95
N GLY A 70 -27.67 -22.33 -5.26
CA GLY A 70 -28.94 -22.44 -5.98
C GLY A 70 -29.52 -23.86 -5.89
N LEU A 71 -28.71 -24.90 -6.12
CA LEU A 71 -29.14 -26.29 -6.03
C LEU A 71 -29.51 -26.69 -4.60
N ALA A 72 -28.74 -26.24 -3.60
CA ALA A 72 -29.05 -26.45 -2.19
C ALA A 72 -30.38 -25.78 -1.78
N SER A 73 -30.64 -24.56 -2.28
CA SER A 73 -31.87 -23.84 -2.00
C SER A 73 -33.11 -24.58 -2.54
N VAL A 74 -33.03 -25.15 -3.75
CA VAL A 74 -34.10 -25.97 -4.34
C VAL A 74 -34.25 -27.28 -3.59
N ALA A 75 -33.14 -27.92 -3.22
CA ALA A 75 -33.15 -29.16 -2.44
C ALA A 75 -33.86 -28.98 -1.09
N VAL A 76 -33.70 -27.83 -0.43
CA VAL A 76 -34.40 -27.51 0.81
C VAL A 76 -35.92 -27.45 0.62
N VAL A 77 -36.41 -26.94 -0.52
CA VAL A 77 -37.86 -26.88 -0.77
C VAL A 77 -38.43 -28.24 -1.17
N VAL A 78 -37.63 -29.07 -1.85
CA VAL A 78 -38.07 -30.37 -2.38
C VAL A 78 -37.99 -31.50 -1.36
N PHE A 79 -36.89 -31.58 -0.60
CA PHE A 79 -36.59 -32.75 0.24
C PHE A 79 -36.91 -32.57 1.72
N VAL A 80 -37.06 -31.33 2.21
CA VAL A 80 -37.40 -31.09 3.61
C VAL A 80 -38.92 -31.29 3.80
N PRO A 81 -39.35 -32.20 4.68
CA PRO A 81 -40.77 -32.52 4.88
C PRO A 81 -41.47 -31.46 5.76
N LEU A 82 -41.34 -30.19 5.39
CA LEU A 82 -41.98 -29.05 6.04
C LEU A 82 -42.94 -28.35 5.07
N THR A 83 -43.82 -27.52 5.60
CA THR A 83 -44.76 -26.75 4.78
C THR A 83 -44.02 -25.73 3.91
N ILE A 84 -44.57 -25.42 2.74
CA ILE A 84 -43.97 -24.45 1.81
C ILE A 84 -43.77 -23.07 2.45
N TRP A 85 -44.63 -22.71 3.40
CA TRP A 85 -44.52 -21.47 4.16
C TRP A 85 -43.28 -21.39 5.07
N ILE A 86 -42.65 -22.52 5.36
CA ILE A 86 -41.39 -22.60 6.13
C ILE A 86 -40.20 -22.81 5.19
N THR A 87 -40.33 -23.67 4.19
CA THR A 87 -39.23 -23.98 3.26
C THR A 87 -38.95 -22.85 2.26
N LEU A 88 -39.96 -22.08 1.85
CA LEU A 88 -39.79 -20.94 0.93
C LEU A 88 -38.99 -19.78 1.56
N PRO A 89 -39.28 -19.32 2.79
CA PRO A 89 -38.40 -18.36 3.48
C PRO A 89 -36.99 -18.90 3.67
N LEU A 90 -36.84 -20.18 4.02
CA LEU A 90 -35.53 -20.81 4.20
C LEU A 90 -34.70 -20.82 2.90
N MET A 91 -35.34 -21.11 1.77
CA MET A 91 -34.73 -20.99 0.45
C MET A 91 -34.28 -19.55 0.17
N ILE A 92 -35.13 -18.56 0.44
CA ILE A 92 -34.78 -17.14 0.27
C ILE A 92 -33.57 -16.77 1.14
N VAL A 93 -33.50 -17.25 2.38
CA VAL A 93 -32.35 -17.02 3.27
C VAL A 93 -31.06 -17.58 2.68
N ILE A 94 -31.10 -18.79 2.10
CA ILE A 94 -29.92 -19.39 1.44
C ILE A 94 -29.48 -18.55 0.24
N LEU A 95 -30.41 -18.13 -0.62
CA LEU A 95 -30.13 -17.31 -1.79
C LEU A 95 -29.58 -15.92 -1.40
N VAL A 96 -30.13 -15.29 -0.36
CA VAL A 96 -29.65 -14.00 0.15
C VAL A 96 -28.28 -14.15 0.83
N ALA A 97 -28.05 -15.23 1.56
CA ALA A 97 -26.77 -15.51 2.19
C ALA A 97 -25.66 -15.68 1.15
N ASP A 98 -25.91 -16.40 0.06
CA ASP A 98 -25.00 -16.54 -1.08
C ASP A 98 -24.62 -15.16 -1.67
N LEU A 99 -25.61 -14.30 -1.91
CA LEU A 99 -25.35 -12.94 -2.37
C LEU A 99 -24.54 -12.11 -1.35
N ALA A 100 -24.85 -12.24 -0.07
CA ALA A 100 -24.17 -11.54 1.01
C ALA A 100 -22.72 -11.99 1.19
N VAL A 101 -22.42 -13.28 1.00
CA VAL A 101 -21.05 -13.82 1.05
C VAL A 101 -20.19 -13.23 -0.05
N TYR A 102 -20.68 -13.20 -1.30
CA TYR A 102 -19.98 -12.55 -2.41
C TYR A 102 -19.79 -11.04 -2.15
N TYR A 103 -20.85 -10.36 -1.69
CA TYR A 103 -20.79 -8.95 -1.32
C TYR A 103 -19.71 -8.66 -0.27
N ALA A 104 -19.64 -9.47 0.80
CA ALA A 104 -18.68 -9.31 1.88
C ALA A 104 -17.25 -9.59 1.41
N TYR A 105 -17.06 -10.66 0.63
CA TYR A 105 -15.77 -11.01 0.04
C TYR A 105 -15.24 -9.86 -0.83
N ARG A 106 -16.06 -9.39 -1.77
CA ARG A 106 -15.75 -8.30 -2.68
C ARG A 106 -15.32 -7.03 -1.93
N ASN A 107 -16.08 -6.61 -0.94
CA ASN A 107 -15.79 -5.38 -0.19
C ASN A 107 -14.54 -5.48 0.69
N LYS A 108 -14.19 -6.67 1.16
CA LYS A 108 -12.96 -6.91 1.93
C LYS A 108 -11.73 -7.05 1.04
N HIS A 109 -11.90 -7.43 -0.24
CA HIS A 109 -10.81 -7.72 -1.15
C HIS A 109 -9.96 -6.49 -1.49
N GLU A 110 -8.63 -6.64 -1.42
CA GLU A 110 -7.67 -5.54 -1.63
C GLU A 110 -7.68 -4.96 -3.05
N MET A 111 -8.12 -5.76 -4.02
CA MET A 111 -8.18 -5.37 -5.44
C MET A 111 -9.29 -4.35 -5.72
N VAL A 112 -10.32 -4.28 -4.87
CA VAL A 112 -11.47 -3.38 -5.04
C VAL A 112 -11.16 -2.05 -4.33
N PRO A 113 -11.00 -0.93 -5.06
CA PRO A 113 -10.79 0.38 -4.43
C PRO A 113 -11.94 0.72 -3.50
N VAL A 114 -11.62 1.40 -2.39
CA VAL A 114 -12.60 1.80 -1.36
C VAL A 114 -13.78 2.55 -1.97
N ALA A 115 -13.55 3.39 -2.98
CA ALA A 115 -14.59 4.12 -3.72
C ALA A 115 -15.59 3.25 -4.50
N SER A 116 -15.23 1.99 -4.78
CA SER A 116 -16.06 1.05 -5.56
C SER A 116 -16.71 -0.05 -4.70
N ARG A 117 -16.50 -0.01 -3.37
CA ARG A 117 -17.18 -0.89 -2.42
C ARG A 117 -18.67 -0.60 -2.43
N TRP A 118 -19.47 -1.67 -2.44
CA TRP A 118 -20.92 -1.52 -2.37
C TRP A 118 -21.32 -1.15 -0.95
N SER A 119 -22.36 -0.35 -0.79
CA SER A 119 -22.99 -0.03 0.48
C SER A 119 -24.41 -0.61 0.49
N LEU A 120 -24.81 -1.23 1.60
CA LEU A 120 -26.16 -1.78 1.80
C LEU A 120 -27.17 -0.73 2.29
N ASP A 121 -26.72 0.51 2.51
CA ASP A 121 -27.54 1.58 3.05
C ASP A 121 -28.49 2.13 1.97
N PRO A 122 -29.83 1.93 2.08
CA PRO A 122 -30.79 2.34 1.05
C PRO A 122 -30.76 3.84 0.80
N SER A 123 -30.41 4.63 1.82
CA SER A 123 -30.29 6.07 1.74
C SER A 123 -29.17 6.53 0.80
N GLU A 124 -28.10 5.74 0.64
CA GLU A 124 -27.02 6.01 -0.30
C GLU A 124 -27.34 5.63 -1.75
N LEU A 125 -28.16 4.61 -1.97
CA LEU A 125 -28.55 4.17 -3.32
C LEU A 125 -29.42 5.23 -4.02
N PHE A 126 -30.41 5.78 -3.30
CA PHE A 126 -31.23 6.89 -3.80
C PHE A 126 -30.42 8.19 -3.96
N LYS A 127 -29.46 8.47 -3.07
CA LYS A 127 -28.50 9.56 -3.24
C LYS A 127 -27.62 9.37 -4.48
N LYS A 128 -27.13 8.15 -4.75
CA LYS A 128 -26.30 7.86 -5.94
C LYS A 128 -27.06 7.98 -7.25
N GLU A 129 -28.34 7.61 -7.32
CA GLU A 129 -29.16 7.79 -8.53
C GLU A 129 -29.58 9.24 -8.77
N THR A 130 -29.97 9.96 -7.70
CA THR A 130 -30.27 11.39 -7.78
C THR A 130 -29.02 12.21 -8.10
N GLU A 131 -27.87 11.84 -7.53
CA GLU A 131 -26.56 12.39 -7.91
C GLU A 131 -26.17 11.99 -9.33
N LYS A 132 -26.37 10.77 -9.81
CA LYS A 132 -26.09 10.39 -11.21
C LYS A 132 -26.92 11.18 -12.21
N LYS A 133 -28.20 11.44 -11.90
CA LYS A 133 -29.08 12.30 -12.72
C LYS A 133 -28.68 13.77 -12.64
N LYS A 134 -28.21 14.26 -11.50
CA LYS A 134 -27.59 15.60 -11.37
C LYS A 134 -26.21 15.69 -12.07
N ARG A 135 -25.40 14.62 -12.05
CA ARG A 135 -24.08 14.50 -12.69
C ARG A 135 -24.14 14.52 -14.22
N LYS A 136 -25.23 14.04 -14.83
CA LYS A 136 -25.47 14.16 -16.29
C LYS A 136 -25.95 15.55 -16.73
N LYS A 137 -26.30 16.43 -15.78
CA LYS A 137 -26.79 17.80 -16.02
C LYS A 137 -25.95 18.89 -15.31
N ALA A 138 -24.75 18.57 -14.83
CA ALA A 138 -23.93 19.53 -14.10
C ALA A 138 -23.00 20.31 -15.06
N PRO A 139 -22.91 21.65 -14.96
CA PRO A 139 -21.93 22.43 -15.68
C PRO A 139 -20.49 22.16 -15.19
N LYS A 140 -19.50 22.51 -16.02
CA LYS A 140 -18.06 22.33 -15.78
C LYS A 140 -17.64 22.99 -14.45
N GLY A 141 -16.96 22.24 -13.57
CA GLY A 141 -16.40 22.73 -12.30
C GLY A 141 -17.11 22.25 -11.03
N THR A 142 -17.39 20.95 -10.89
CA THR A 142 -18.08 20.41 -9.70
C THR A 142 -17.12 20.14 -8.55
N ILE A 143 -17.42 20.68 -7.37
CA ILE A 143 -16.83 20.27 -6.09
C ILE A 143 -17.18 18.80 -5.83
N ARG A 144 -16.18 17.98 -5.54
CA ARG A 144 -16.32 16.52 -5.37
C ARG A 144 -15.74 16.01 -4.06
N LEU A 145 -14.91 16.80 -3.40
CA LEU A 145 -14.22 16.41 -2.18
C LEU A 145 -14.76 17.18 -0.97
N VAL A 146 -14.88 16.45 0.13
CA VAL A 146 -15.06 16.99 1.47
C VAL A 146 -13.68 17.08 2.10
N ILE A 147 -13.32 18.29 2.52
CA ILE A 147 -12.08 18.58 3.22
C ILE A 147 -12.45 18.95 4.65
N ARG A 148 -12.00 18.14 5.60
CA ARG A 148 -12.19 18.35 7.03
C ARG A 148 -10.88 18.76 7.66
N GLY A 149 -10.89 19.93 8.28
CA GLY A 149 -9.79 20.41 9.10
C GLY A 149 -10.04 20.15 10.58
N LYS A 150 -9.09 20.55 11.43
CA LYS A 150 -9.27 20.56 12.89
C LYS A 150 -10.45 21.41 13.38
N ARG A 151 -10.87 22.40 12.58
CA ARG A 151 -11.98 23.33 12.87
C ARG A 151 -13.33 22.87 12.33
N GLY A 152 -13.41 21.69 11.74
CA GLY A 152 -14.62 21.15 11.12
C GLY A 152 -14.53 21.05 9.60
N GLU A 153 -15.67 20.78 8.98
CA GLU A 153 -15.80 20.69 7.53
C GLU A 153 -15.70 22.08 6.89
N MET A 154 -14.87 22.22 5.86
CA MET A 154 -14.71 23.50 5.15
C MET A 154 -15.98 23.82 4.37
N GLU A 155 -16.62 24.96 4.69
CA GLU A 155 -17.81 25.43 3.99
C GLU A 155 -17.55 25.57 2.48
N VAL A 156 -18.59 25.27 1.70
CA VAL A 156 -18.56 25.39 0.24
C VAL A 156 -18.84 26.85 -0.13
N PRO A 157 -17.87 27.58 -0.71
CA PRO A 157 -18.11 28.94 -1.18
C PRO A 157 -19.19 28.96 -2.26
N GLU A 158 -19.89 30.09 -2.40
CA GLU A 158 -20.91 30.25 -3.43
C GLU A 158 -20.32 30.13 -4.84
N PRO A 159 -21.05 29.53 -5.81
CA PRO A 159 -20.61 29.47 -7.21
C PRO A 159 -20.38 30.89 -7.75
N GLU A 160 -19.37 31.06 -8.61
CA GLU A 160 -18.96 32.34 -9.24
C GLU A 160 -18.15 33.30 -8.35
N THR A 161 -17.81 32.91 -7.12
CA THR A 161 -16.83 33.63 -6.29
C THR A 161 -15.39 33.26 -6.67
N PRO A 162 -14.39 34.17 -6.49
CA PRO A 162 -12.98 33.83 -6.70
C PRO A 162 -12.52 32.69 -5.76
N GLU A 163 -13.13 32.59 -4.58
CA GLU A 163 -12.87 31.51 -3.61
C GLU A 163 -13.30 30.13 -4.13
N PHE A 164 -14.39 30.09 -4.90
CA PHE A 164 -14.85 28.85 -5.55
C PHE A 164 -13.83 28.34 -6.57
N GLU A 165 -13.25 29.23 -7.39
CA GLU A 165 -12.20 28.83 -8.35
C GLU A 165 -10.95 28.31 -7.65
N ILE A 166 -10.54 28.94 -6.54
CA ILE A 166 -9.40 28.50 -5.73
C ILE A 166 -9.65 27.09 -5.18
N ARG A 167 -10.84 26.84 -4.65
CA ARG A 167 -11.24 25.52 -4.14
C ARG A 167 -11.24 24.48 -5.26
N VAL A 168 -11.80 24.79 -6.42
CA VAL A 168 -11.83 23.87 -7.59
C VAL A 168 -10.41 23.49 -8.03
N ASN A 169 -9.48 24.46 -8.04
CA ASN A 169 -8.08 24.20 -8.38
C ASN A 169 -7.41 23.29 -7.34
N ALA A 170 -7.59 23.56 -6.04
CA ALA A 170 -7.07 22.73 -4.97
C ALA A 170 -7.65 21.30 -5.02
N GLU A 171 -8.97 21.17 -5.23
CA GLU A 171 -9.63 19.88 -5.37
C GLU A 171 -9.16 19.11 -6.60
N THR A 172 -8.90 19.78 -7.72
CA THR A 172 -8.38 19.13 -8.93
C THR A 172 -7.00 18.51 -8.68
N LEU A 173 -6.12 19.20 -7.94
CA LEU A 173 -4.83 18.65 -7.53
C LEU A 173 -4.98 17.44 -6.61
N LEU A 174 -5.85 17.55 -5.59
CA LEU A 174 -6.12 16.47 -4.65
C LEU A 174 -6.75 15.25 -5.36
N MET A 175 -7.73 15.46 -6.25
CA MET A 175 -8.35 14.39 -7.02
C MET A 175 -7.34 13.70 -7.93
N ALA A 176 -6.49 14.44 -8.63
CA ALA A 176 -5.44 13.85 -9.47
C ALA A 176 -4.51 12.94 -8.66
N ALA A 177 -4.15 13.34 -7.44
CA ALA A 177 -3.35 12.53 -6.53
C ALA A 177 -4.13 11.30 -6.01
N MET A 178 -5.39 11.46 -5.61
CA MET A 178 -6.22 10.38 -5.06
C MET A 178 -6.59 9.32 -6.11
N GLU A 179 -6.96 9.74 -7.32
CA GLU A 179 -7.32 8.83 -8.43
C GLU A 179 -6.14 7.93 -8.83
N GLN A 180 -4.93 8.50 -8.85
CA GLN A 180 -3.70 7.76 -9.14
C GLN A 180 -3.11 7.04 -7.90
N ARG A 181 -3.76 7.14 -6.74
CA ARG A 181 -3.29 6.57 -5.45
C ARG A 181 -1.86 7.00 -5.11
N ALA A 182 -1.56 8.28 -5.32
CA ALA A 182 -0.28 8.87 -4.97
C ALA A 182 -0.04 8.82 -3.46
N SER A 183 1.19 8.50 -3.05
CA SER A 183 1.59 8.57 -1.64
C SER A 183 1.84 10.01 -1.20
N GLN A 184 2.29 10.86 -2.13
CA GLN A 184 2.65 12.25 -1.85
C GLN A 184 2.29 13.17 -3.02
N LEU A 185 1.86 14.39 -2.71
CA LEU A 185 1.71 15.50 -3.64
C LEU A 185 2.63 16.64 -3.20
N ASP A 186 3.57 17.01 -4.04
CA ASP A 186 4.45 18.15 -3.85
C ASP A 186 4.01 19.30 -4.76
N ILE A 187 3.85 20.49 -4.19
CA ILE A 187 3.60 21.74 -4.90
C ILE A 187 4.76 22.69 -4.58
N GLY A 188 5.40 23.25 -5.60
CA GLY A 188 6.49 24.18 -5.37
C GLY A 188 6.88 25.00 -6.60
N PRO A 189 7.73 26.01 -6.39
CA PRO A 189 8.21 26.87 -7.48
C PRO A 189 9.15 26.08 -8.39
N VAL A 190 8.96 26.22 -9.71
CA VAL A 190 9.86 25.64 -10.74
C VAL A 190 10.77 26.73 -11.30
N LYS A 191 10.20 27.89 -11.61
CA LYS A 191 10.87 29.12 -12.08
C LYS A 191 10.14 30.33 -11.50
N GLU A 192 10.73 31.52 -11.61
CA GLU A 192 10.03 32.76 -11.21
C GLU A 192 8.66 32.85 -11.91
N GLY A 193 7.60 33.04 -11.12
CA GLY A 193 6.23 33.15 -11.61
C GLY A 193 5.54 31.83 -11.98
N VAL A 194 6.24 30.68 -11.94
CA VAL A 194 5.68 29.37 -12.36
C VAL A 194 5.82 28.34 -11.25
N TYR A 195 4.69 27.75 -10.87
CA TYR A 195 4.62 26.65 -9.91
C TYR A 195 4.32 25.34 -10.63
N GLY A 196 4.92 24.27 -10.12
CA GLY A 196 4.68 22.90 -10.59
C GLY A 196 4.15 22.06 -9.45
N ALA A 197 3.20 21.18 -9.78
CA ALA A 197 2.78 20.10 -8.91
C ALA A 197 3.40 18.79 -9.41
N SER A 198 3.80 17.92 -8.49
CA SER A 198 4.28 16.57 -8.79
C SER A 198 3.70 15.58 -7.81
N ILE A 199 3.21 14.46 -8.31
CA ILE A 199 2.66 13.37 -7.50
C ILE A 199 3.65 12.21 -7.47
N SER A 200 3.84 11.61 -6.31
CA SER A 200 4.64 10.40 -6.14
C SER A 200 3.71 9.19 -6.16
N VAL A 201 3.77 8.39 -7.22
CA VAL A 201 3.00 7.15 -7.35
C VAL A 201 3.97 5.97 -7.27
N HIS A 202 3.83 5.16 -6.22
CA HIS A 202 4.69 3.99 -5.96
C HIS A 202 6.20 4.28 -6.07
N GLY A 203 6.64 5.42 -5.50
CA GLY A 203 8.05 5.83 -5.44
C GLY A 203 8.59 6.53 -6.70
N ALA A 204 7.77 6.69 -7.75
CA ALA A 204 8.11 7.46 -8.94
C ALA A 204 7.37 8.80 -8.96
N LYS A 205 8.07 9.90 -9.26
CA LYS A 205 7.47 11.22 -9.39
C LYS A 205 6.95 11.44 -10.80
N THR A 206 5.67 11.81 -10.91
CA THR A 206 5.02 12.22 -12.15
C THR A 206 4.68 13.70 -12.04
N ALA A 207 5.13 14.51 -13.00
CA ALA A 207 4.81 15.93 -13.04
C ALA A 207 3.36 16.13 -13.50
N LEU A 208 2.64 17.02 -12.80
CA LEU A 208 1.34 17.53 -13.21
C LEU A 208 1.51 18.83 -14.01
N PRO A 209 0.46 19.29 -14.71
CA PRO A 209 0.48 20.56 -15.42
C PRO A 209 0.95 21.72 -14.53
N GLN A 210 1.75 22.62 -15.11
CA GLN A 210 2.22 23.81 -14.42
C GLN A 210 1.08 24.82 -14.26
N MET A 211 1.21 25.66 -13.24
CA MET A 211 0.23 26.67 -12.87
C MET A 211 0.89 28.03 -12.62
N ALA A 212 0.11 29.09 -12.85
CA ALA A 212 0.55 30.45 -12.56
C ALA A 212 0.73 30.64 -11.06
N ALA A 213 1.76 31.39 -10.66
CA ALA A 213 2.07 31.60 -9.24
C ALA A 213 0.88 32.11 -8.39
N PRO A 214 0.03 33.05 -8.85
CA PRO A 214 -1.12 33.51 -8.06
C PRO A 214 -2.12 32.38 -7.75
N GLN A 215 -2.40 31.51 -8.72
CA GLN A 215 -3.33 30.38 -8.56
C GLN A 215 -2.75 29.32 -7.62
N ALA A 216 -1.45 29.01 -7.76
CA ALA A 216 -0.78 28.04 -6.91
C ALA A 216 -0.69 28.49 -5.44
N LEU A 217 -0.37 29.76 -5.22
CA LEU A 217 -0.30 30.36 -3.88
C LEU A 217 -1.67 30.36 -3.22
N ALA A 218 -2.72 30.76 -3.93
CA ALA A 218 -4.09 30.74 -3.40
C ALA A 218 -4.54 29.31 -3.04
N ALA A 219 -4.23 28.31 -3.89
CA ALA A 219 -4.53 26.91 -3.58
C ALA A 219 -3.76 26.41 -2.34
N MET A 220 -2.47 26.77 -2.19
CA MET A 220 -1.70 26.42 -1.00
C MET A 220 -2.21 27.14 0.26
N ASP A 221 -2.62 28.40 0.17
CA ASP A 221 -3.21 29.14 1.30
C ASP A 221 -4.52 28.49 1.76
N TYR A 222 -5.37 28.08 0.81
CA TYR A 222 -6.59 27.32 1.10
C TYR A 222 -6.29 25.99 1.82
N LEU A 223 -5.31 25.23 1.33
CA LEU A 223 -4.88 23.98 1.97
C LEU A 223 -4.26 24.22 3.35
N LYS A 224 -3.55 25.34 3.57
CA LYS A 224 -3.07 25.75 4.90
C LYS A 224 -4.24 26.02 5.85
N GLN A 225 -5.24 26.76 5.39
CA GLN A 225 -6.44 27.05 6.18
C GLN A 225 -7.15 25.76 6.61
N ALA A 226 -7.29 24.81 5.68
CA ALA A 226 -7.87 23.49 5.92
C ALA A 226 -7.05 22.67 6.93
N ALA A 227 -5.72 22.70 6.86
CA ALA A 227 -4.83 22.04 7.81
C ALA A 227 -4.76 22.74 9.20
N GLY A 228 -5.43 23.88 9.37
CA GLY A 228 -5.31 24.70 10.58
C GLY A 228 -3.96 25.39 10.74
N LEU A 229 -3.25 25.63 9.64
CA LEU A 229 -1.96 26.31 9.58
C LEU A 229 -2.15 27.83 9.46
N ASP A 230 -1.13 28.58 9.86
CA ASP A 230 -1.12 30.03 9.74
C ASP A 230 -0.84 30.44 8.28
N VAL A 231 -1.85 31.01 7.62
CA VAL A 231 -1.78 31.46 6.23
C VAL A 231 -0.82 32.65 6.06
N SER A 232 -0.69 33.50 7.09
CA SER A 232 0.13 34.71 7.04
C SER A 232 1.64 34.41 7.04
N ASP A 233 2.08 33.38 7.79
CA ASP A 233 3.47 32.97 7.82
C ASP A 233 3.81 32.00 6.67
N ARG A 234 4.52 32.49 5.66
CA ARG A 234 5.00 31.68 4.52
C ARG A 234 6.49 31.31 4.62
N ARG A 235 7.17 31.68 5.71
CA ARG A 235 8.62 31.56 5.85
C ARG A 235 9.00 30.33 6.67
N ARG A 236 8.32 30.11 7.80
CA ARG A 236 8.65 29.00 8.72
C ARG A 236 8.11 27.66 8.21
N LYS A 237 8.76 26.58 8.66
CA LYS A 237 8.24 25.23 8.49
C LYS A 237 6.99 25.07 9.35
N GLN A 238 5.87 24.68 8.76
CA GLN A 238 4.64 24.37 9.49
C GLN A 238 4.16 22.96 9.12
N LYS A 239 3.50 22.30 10.07
CA LYS A 239 2.90 20.98 9.88
C LYS A 239 1.50 20.95 10.48
N GLY A 240 0.57 20.36 9.74
CA GLY A 240 -0.81 20.19 10.16
C GLY A 240 -1.40 18.95 9.50
N ASP A 241 -2.55 18.51 10.02
CA ASP A 241 -3.25 17.35 9.51
C ASP A 241 -4.64 17.78 9.03
N MET A 242 -5.08 17.19 7.94
CA MET A 242 -6.43 17.33 7.41
C MET A 242 -6.96 15.98 6.97
N GLU A 243 -8.25 15.89 6.74
CA GLU A 243 -8.91 14.73 6.19
C GLU A 243 -9.55 15.09 4.84
N VAL A 244 -9.29 14.28 3.83
CA VAL A 244 -9.80 14.50 2.47
C VAL A 244 -10.48 13.25 1.98
N GLY A 245 -11.74 13.36 1.56
CA GLY A 245 -12.47 12.21 0.99
C GLY A 245 -13.64 12.63 0.13
N PRO A 246 -14.17 11.73 -0.71
CA PRO A 246 -15.46 11.96 -1.35
C PRO A 246 -16.56 11.99 -0.28
N ALA A 247 -17.58 12.84 -0.45
CA ALA A 247 -18.67 13.02 0.53
C ALA A 247 -19.37 11.71 0.96
N ALA A 248 -19.36 10.69 0.10
CA ALA A 248 -20.02 9.39 0.31
C ALA A 248 -19.08 8.27 0.78
N THR A 249 -17.81 8.55 1.10
CA THR A 249 -16.82 7.50 1.44
C THR A 249 -15.95 7.91 2.62
N THR A 250 -15.23 6.96 3.22
CA THR A 250 -14.24 7.21 4.28
C THR A 250 -13.23 8.27 3.83
N THR A 251 -13.02 9.27 4.67
CA THR A 251 -12.00 10.30 4.50
C THR A 251 -10.60 9.70 4.66
N LEU A 252 -9.64 10.19 3.89
CA LEU A 252 -8.24 9.83 3.99
C LEU A 252 -7.51 10.90 4.82
N PRO A 253 -6.76 10.51 5.86
CA PRO A 253 -5.93 11.46 6.59
C PRO A 253 -4.77 11.91 5.69
N VAL A 254 -4.49 13.20 5.68
CA VAL A 254 -3.44 13.84 4.89
C VAL A 254 -2.63 14.74 5.80
N SER A 255 -1.34 14.45 5.91
CA SER A 255 -0.41 15.31 6.64
C SER A 255 0.17 16.36 5.68
N VAL A 256 0.05 17.64 6.05
CA VAL A 256 0.47 18.77 5.23
C VAL A 256 1.66 19.45 5.88
N THR A 257 2.77 19.53 5.14
CA THR A 257 3.97 20.25 5.53
C THR A 257 4.21 21.41 4.57
N THR A 258 4.36 22.62 5.10
CA THR A 258 4.77 23.79 4.33
C THR A 258 6.17 24.24 4.73
N LEU A 259 6.98 24.64 3.76
CA LEU A 259 8.31 25.19 3.99
C LEU A 259 8.54 26.41 3.10
N GLY A 260 8.92 27.53 3.71
CA GLY A 260 9.35 28.71 2.97
C GLY A 260 10.76 28.54 2.41
N GLY A 261 10.95 28.86 1.13
CA GLY A 261 12.26 28.92 0.48
C GLY A 261 12.50 30.27 -0.18
N SER A 262 13.71 30.50 -0.66
CA SER A 262 14.10 31.73 -1.37
C SER A 262 13.26 31.96 -2.65
N SER A 263 12.89 30.90 -3.34
CA SER A 263 12.07 30.94 -4.56
C SER A 263 10.56 30.93 -4.31
N GLY A 264 10.12 30.90 -3.05
CA GLY A 264 8.71 30.80 -2.68
C GLY A 264 8.41 29.62 -1.74
N MET A 265 7.12 29.45 -1.42
CA MET A 265 6.65 28.42 -0.50
C MET A 265 6.54 27.07 -1.22
N ARG A 266 7.03 26.00 -0.59
CA ARG A 266 6.80 24.62 -1.00
C ARG A 266 5.80 23.98 -0.05
N MET A 267 4.85 23.23 -0.59
CA MET A 267 3.89 22.44 0.17
C MET A 267 4.02 20.98 -0.23
N SER A 268 4.08 20.09 0.76
CA SER A 268 4.08 18.64 0.57
C SER A 268 2.91 18.06 1.36
N LEU A 269 2.07 17.29 0.68
CA LEU A 269 0.93 16.58 1.24
C LEU A 269 1.23 15.08 1.19
N LEU A 270 1.21 14.42 2.34
CA LEU A 270 1.43 12.98 2.48
C LEU A 270 0.09 12.30 2.76
N PHE A 271 -0.32 11.39 1.87
CA PHE A 271 -1.61 10.71 1.96
C PHE A 271 -1.48 9.42 2.79
N ASP A 272 -2.36 9.29 3.78
CA ASP A 272 -2.49 8.11 4.66
C ASP A 272 -1.14 7.62 5.24
N PRO A 273 -0.41 8.49 5.99
CA PRO A 273 0.91 8.15 6.52
C PRO A 273 0.88 6.95 7.46
N VAL A 274 -0.17 6.82 8.27
CA VAL A 274 -0.33 5.74 9.26
C VAL A 274 -0.39 4.39 8.57
N ARG A 275 -1.17 4.25 7.49
CA ARG A 275 -1.26 3.00 6.74
C ARG A 275 0.06 2.58 6.10
N GLN A 276 0.88 3.54 5.67
CA GLN A 276 2.18 3.25 5.04
C GLN A 276 3.18 2.64 6.04
N VAL A 277 3.03 2.93 7.34
CA VAL A 277 3.95 2.45 8.39
C VAL A 277 3.34 1.40 9.31
N SER A 278 2.06 1.04 9.13
CA SER A 278 1.35 0.02 9.92
C SER A 278 1.51 -1.42 9.40
N MET A 279 2.47 -1.65 8.51
CA MET A 279 2.74 -2.97 7.95
C MET A 279 3.24 -3.97 9.00
N ARG A 280 2.84 -5.23 8.85
CA ARG A 280 3.39 -6.36 9.61
C ARG A 280 4.71 -6.81 9.00
N ILE A 281 5.56 -7.45 9.81
CA ILE A 281 6.85 -7.97 9.34
C ILE A 281 6.70 -9.00 8.20
N ASP A 282 5.65 -9.81 8.24
CA ASP A 282 5.35 -10.82 7.21
C ASP A 282 4.97 -10.19 5.86
N ASP A 283 4.40 -8.98 5.87
CA ASP A 283 3.90 -8.28 4.68
C ASP A 283 4.98 -7.41 4.00
N LEU A 284 6.17 -7.26 4.61
CA LEU A 284 7.25 -6.44 4.07
C LEU A 284 7.80 -6.95 2.73
N GLY A 285 7.70 -8.26 2.48
CA GLY A 285 8.27 -8.92 1.31
C GLY A 285 9.57 -9.68 1.57
N LEU A 286 9.86 -10.01 2.83
CA LEU A 286 10.97 -10.87 3.22
C LEU A 286 10.71 -12.31 2.76
N HIS A 287 11.72 -12.95 2.18
CA HIS A 287 11.66 -14.39 1.91
C HIS A 287 11.75 -15.19 3.20
N LYS A 288 11.27 -16.44 3.20
CA LYS A 288 11.19 -17.28 4.42
C LYS A 288 12.50 -17.38 5.20
N GLU A 289 13.62 -17.54 4.49
CA GLU A 289 14.96 -17.61 5.08
C GLU A 289 15.39 -16.28 5.69
N GLN A 290 15.10 -15.17 5.01
CA GLN A 290 15.41 -13.82 5.48
C GLN A 290 14.56 -13.44 6.70
N LEU A 291 13.28 -13.80 6.70
CA LEU A 291 12.38 -13.58 7.81
C LEU A 291 12.83 -14.37 9.05
N LYS A 292 13.29 -15.62 8.86
CA LYS A 292 13.86 -16.43 9.95
C LYS A 292 15.12 -15.79 10.52
N ALA A 293 16.04 -15.34 9.66
CA ALA A 293 17.26 -14.66 10.09
C ALA A 293 16.97 -13.33 10.81
N LEU A 294 15.99 -12.57 10.33
CA LEU A 294 15.56 -11.33 10.96
C LEU A 294 14.92 -11.60 12.33
N ARG A 295 14.02 -12.59 12.43
CA ARG A 295 13.41 -12.98 13.70
C ARG A 295 14.44 -13.50 14.70
N SER A 296 15.44 -14.28 14.28
CA SER A 296 16.52 -14.69 15.19
C SER A 296 17.31 -13.49 15.72
N MET A 297 17.54 -12.47 14.89
CA MET A 297 18.16 -11.24 15.36
C MET A 297 17.23 -10.47 16.30
N ILE A 298 15.92 -10.48 16.10
CA ILE A 298 14.97 -9.85 17.02
C ILE A 298 15.06 -10.54 18.39
N THR A 299 14.89 -11.86 18.45
CA THR A 299 14.86 -12.65 19.71
C THR A 299 16.15 -12.62 20.54
N GLU A 300 17.32 -12.32 19.94
CA GLU A 300 18.56 -12.22 20.71
C GLU A 300 18.55 -11.00 21.66
N ASP A 301 17.73 -9.96 21.40
CA ASP A 301 17.51 -8.75 22.23
C ASP A 301 18.75 -7.91 22.64
N ARG A 302 19.92 -8.11 22.03
CA ARG A 302 21.15 -7.34 22.35
C ARG A 302 21.93 -6.96 21.10
N GLY A 303 22.72 -5.89 21.18
CA GLY A 303 23.57 -5.44 20.07
C GLY A 303 22.91 -4.47 19.10
N VAL A 304 23.70 -4.06 18.11
CA VAL A 304 23.32 -3.07 17.10
C VAL A 304 22.97 -3.77 15.80
N VAL A 305 21.79 -3.45 15.26
CA VAL A 305 21.35 -3.88 13.94
C VAL A 305 21.20 -2.65 13.05
N LEU A 306 21.92 -2.63 11.93
CA LEU A 306 21.85 -1.53 10.98
C LEU A 306 20.67 -1.75 10.03
N LEU A 307 19.78 -0.77 9.95
CA LEU A 307 18.68 -0.70 8.98
C LEU A 307 19.09 0.24 7.83
N ALA A 308 19.62 -0.34 6.77
CA ALA A 308 20.16 0.35 5.62
C ALA A 308 19.09 0.49 4.52
N ALA A 309 18.64 1.73 4.27
CA ALA A 309 17.87 2.03 3.07
C ALA A 309 18.10 3.49 2.62
N PRO A 310 18.06 3.78 1.31
CA PRO A 310 17.98 5.15 0.81
C PRO A 310 16.70 5.87 1.29
N ALA A 311 16.64 7.19 1.04
CA ALA A 311 15.43 7.97 1.29
C ALA A 311 14.23 7.39 0.50
N ASP A 312 13.06 7.36 1.14
CA ASP A 312 11.78 6.88 0.58
C ASP A 312 11.74 5.39 0.17
N GLU A 313 12.67 4.57 0.65
CA GLU A 313 12.72 3.12 0.37
C GLU A 313 12.18 2.27 1.54
N GLY A 314 11.29 2.81 2.37
CA GLY A 314 10.53 2.06 3.38
C GLY A 314 11.24 1.79 4.72
N ARG A 315 12.33 2.49 5.02
CA ARG A 315 13.15 2.28 6.24
C ARG A 315 12.36 2.42 7.54
N THR A 316 11.54 3.46 7.66
CA THR A 316 10.71 3.70 8.85
C THR A 316 9.65 2.62 9.00
N ALA A 317 9.04 2.17 7.90
CA ALA A 317 8.07 1.08 7.91
C ALA A 317 8.70 -0.23 8.40
N THR A 318 9.91 -0.56 7.92
CA THR A 318 10.66 -1.73 8.39
C THR A 318 11.03 -1.61 9.88
N MET A 319 11.50 -0.44 10.31
CA MET A 319 11.83 -0.21 11.73
C MET A 319 10.60 -0.38 12.62
N TYR A 320 9.47 0.22 12.25
CA TYR A 320 8.22 0.10 13.02
C TYR A 320 7.69 -1.34 13.01
N ALA A 321 7.79 -2.06 11.89
CA ALA A 321 7.42 -3.47 11.83
C ALA A 321 8.29 -4.33 12.75
N ILE A 322 9.59 -4.06 12.84
CA ILE A 322 10.50 -4.76 13.77
C ILE A 322 10.18 -4.39 15.22
N LEU A 323 9.95 -3.11 15.53
CA LEU A 323 9.62 -2.66 16.89
C LEU A 323 8.31 -3.26 17.42
N ARG A 324 7.34 -3.54 16.54
CA ARG A 324 6.08 -4.21 16.92
C ARG A 324 6.22 -5.69 17.25
N GLU A 325 7.30 -6.34 16.82
CA GLU A 325 7.56 -7.73 17.20
C GLU A 325 8.14 -7.83 18.62
N HIS A 326 8.63 -6.72 19.18
CA HIS A 326 9.03 -6.64 20.58
C HIS A 326 7.80 -6.45 21.46
N ASP A 327 7.72 -7.22 22.55
CA ASP A 327 6.61 -7.12 23.48
C ASP A 327 6.81 -5.89 24.40
N ALA A 328 6.01 -4.86 24.16
CA ALA A 328 6.05 -3.62 24.92
C ALA A 328 5.59 -3.77 26.38
N TYR A 329 4.95 -4.89 26.76
CA TYR A 329 4.58 -5.16 28.16
C TYR A 329 5.73 -5.76 28.96
N THR A 330 6.65 -6.46 28.30
CA THR A 330 7.81 -7.08 28.96
C THR A 330 9.11 -6.34 28.71
N SER A 331 9.16 -5.43 27.74
CA SER A 331 10.36 -4.69 27.37
C SER A 331 10.11 -3.18 27.24
N ASN A 332 11.08 -2.38 27.69
CA ASN A 332 11.08 -0.93 27.57
C ASN A 332 11.53 -0.52 26.17
N VAL A 333 10.57 -0.44 25.24
CA VAL A 333 10.82 -0.05 23.84
C VAL A 333 10.71 1.45 23.66
N GLN A 334 11.77 2.08 23.15
CA GLN A 334 11.82 3.52 22.89
C GLN A 334 12.31 3.84 21.49
N THR A 335 11.89 4.97 20.91
CA THR A 335 12.47 5.48 19.66
C THR A 335 12.99 6.89 19.83
N VAL A 336 13.94 7.26 18.97
CA VAL A 336 14.52 8.60 18.87
C VAL A 336 14.40 9.06 17.42
N GLU A 337 13.44 9.96 17.17
CA GLU A 337 13.05 10.34 15.82
C GLU A 337 12.99 11.86 15.68
N LYS A 338 13.32 12.38 14.49
CA LYS A 338 13.11 13.81 14.18
C LYS A 338 11.66 14.11 13.84
N ASP A 339 10.95 13.13 13.28
CA ASP A 339 9.59 13.27 12.82
C ASP A 339 8.84 11.92 12.79
N PRO A 340 8.17 11.54 13.89
CA PRO A 340 7.44 10.27 13.95
C PRO A 340 6.27 10.32 12.96
N GLN A 341 6.13 9.25 12.16
CA GLN A 341 5.06 9.15 11.15
C GLN A 341 3.76 8.55 11.71
N SER A 342 3.88 7.78 12.80
CA SER A 342 2.77 7.15 13.51
C SER A 342 3.21 6.83 14.92
N MET A 343 2.27 6.87 15.86
CA MET A 343 2.49 6.42 17.24
C MET A 343 2.21 4.93 17.31
N ILE A 344 3.19 4.15 17.76
CA ILE A 344 3.03 2.72 18.02
C ILE A 344 2.58 2.55 19.46
N GLU A 345 1.55 1.72 19.67
CA GLU A 345 1.07 1.39 21.00
C GLU A 345 2.16 0.69 21.82
N GLY A 346 2.32 1.09 23.08
CA GLY A 346 3.34 0.54 23.99
C GLY A 346 4.77 1.05 23.77
N VAL A 347 5.06 1.74 22.66
CA VAL A 347 6.40 2.28 22.37
C VAL A 347 6.49 3.75 22.76
N ARG A 348 7.56 4.13 23.47
CA ARG A 348 7.82 5.53 23.80
C ARG A 348 8.56 6.23 22.66
N HIS A 349 7.84 7.06 21.90
CA HIS A 349 8.45 7.90 20.86
C HIS A 349 9.03 9.17 21.47
N ASN A 350 10.36 9.35 21.36
CA ASN A 350 11.04 10.58 21.75
C ASN A 350 11.35 11.40 20.48
N VAL A 351 10.74 12.58 20.38
CA VAL A 351 10.90 13.48 19.23
C VAL A 351 12.01 14.48 19.53
N HIS A 352 12.97 14.61 18.62
CA HIS A 352 14.00 15.64 18.68
C HIS A 352 13.59 16.83 17.81
N ASP A 353 13.27 17.97 18.45
CA ASP A 353 12.99 19.21 17.72
C ASP A 353 14.17 20.18 17.84
N LEU A 354 14.88 20.35 16.72
CA LEU A 354 16.01 21.28 16.58
C LEU A 354 15.68 22.71 17.01
N GLN A 355 14.40 23.14 16.92
CA GLN A 355 14.01 24.52 17.28
C GLN A 355 13.63 24.69 18.75
N LYS A 356 13.22 23.63 19.45
CA LYS A 356 12.72 23.71 20.83
C LYS A 356 13.73 23.26 21.87
N ASP A 357 14.47 22.19 21.57
CA ASP A 357 15.23 21.49 22.60
C ASP A 357 16.63 22.07 22.83
N GLY A 358 17.18 22.83 21.87
CA GLY A 358 18.49 23.49 21.95
C GLY A 358 19.72 22.56 22.10
N GLY A 359 19.52 21.29 22.44
CA GLY A 359 20.56 20.27 22.58
C GLY A 359 20.85 19.50 21.30
N GLU A 360 21.99 18.81 21.26
CA GLU A 360 22.34 17.91 20.14
C GLU A 360 21.51 16.62 20.16
N TYR A 361 21.26 16.04 18.99
CA TYR A 361 20.59 14.74 18.83
C TYR A 361 21.28 13.63 19.67
N SER A 362 22.62 13.66 19.71
CA SER A 362 23.48 12.80 20.53
C SER A 362 23.15 12.83 22.03
N THR A 363 22.74 14.00 22.55
CA THR A 363 22.43 14.19 23.96
C THR A 363 21.12 13.49 24.33
N LEU A 364 20.12 13.54 23.45
CA LEU A 364 18.86 12.82 23.62
C LEU A 364 19.10 11.30 23.57
N VAL A 365 19.85 10.83 22.58
CA VAL A 365 20.21 9.40 22.44
C VAL A 365 20.93 8.92 23.70
N ARG A 366 21.95 9.64 24.17
CA ARG A 366 22.68 9.31 25.40
C ARG A 366 21.77 9.30 26.62
N SER A 367 20.84 10.26 26.74
CA SER A 367 19.89 10.29 27.86
C SER A 367 19.00 9.06 27.87
N ILE A 368 18.53 8.62 26.70
CA ILE A 368 17.68 7.45 26.55
C ILE A 368 18.44 6.16 26.86
N LEU A 369 19.65 6.00 26.33
CA LEU A 369 20.51 4.84 26.61
C LEU A 369 20.84 4.69 28.11
N ARG A 370 20.84 5.78 28.89
CA ARG A 370 21.05 5.75 30.36
C ARG A 370 19.78 5.48 31.17
N ARG A 371 18.61 5.47 30.55
CA ARG A 371 17.31 5.19 31.20
C ARG A 371 16.93 3.70 31.13
N ASP A 372 17.92 2.84 31.02
CA ASP A 372 17.76 1.37 30.96
C ASP A 372 16.72 0.92 29.91
N PRO A 373 16.88 1.28 28.63
CA PRO A 373 16.00 0.78 27.58
C PRO A 373 16.43 -0.63 27.16
N ASP A 374 15.46 -1.51 26.96
CA ASP A 374 15.72 -2.84 26.39
C ASP A 374 15.89 -2.74 24.88
N VAL A 375 15.05 -1.93 24.22
CA VAL A 375 15.06 -1.77 22.76
C VAL A 375 14.99 -0.29 22.38
N VAL A 376 15.91 0.15 21.52
CA VAL A 376 15.98 1.53 21.04
C VAL A 376 16.02 1.59 19.52
N GLY A 377 15.04 2.27 18.91
CA GLY A 377 15.06 2.64 17.50
C GLY A 377 15.63 4.04 17.29
N VAL A 378 16.79 4.18 16.63
CA VAL A 378 17.43 5.47 16.35
C VAL A 378 17.39 5.73 14.84
N THR A 379 16.72 6.82 14.45
CA THR A 379 16.61 7.23 13.04
C THR A 379 17.64 8.27 12.63
N ASP A 380 17.96 8.34 11.34
CA ASP A 380 18.77 9.39 10.72
C ASP A 380 20.10 9.67 11.43
N LEU A 381 20.94 8.63 11.59
CA LEU A 381 22.32 8.73 12.10
C LEU A 381 23.22 9.68 11.28
N GLU A 382 22.81 10.04 10.07
CA GLU A 382 23.65 10.68 9.05
C GLU A 382 24.56 11.79 9.58
N GLU A 383 25.86 11.62 9.30
CA GLU A 383 26.95 12.55 9.61
C GLU A 383 27.13 12.89 11.11
N ASP A 384 26.34 12.29 12.01
CA ASP A 384 26.46 12.48 13.45
C ASP A 384 27.39 11.46 14.09
N GLN A 385 28.68 11.81 14.12
CA GLN A 385 29.71 11.03 14.81
C GLN A 385 29.46 10.91 16.31
N ASN A 386 28.86 11.93 16.95
CA ASN A 386 28.63 11.93 18.39
C ASN A 386 27.59 10.86 18.73
N THR A 387 26.49 10.81 17.98
CA THR A 387 25.45 9.78 18.17
C THR A 387 25.99 8.37 17.92
N ALA A 388 26.79 8.16 16.86
CA ALA A 388 27.39 6.86 16.59
C ALA A 388 28.30 6.39 17.74
N LYS A 389 29.12 7.28 18.29
CA LYS A 389 30.01 6.99 19.43
C LYS A 389 29.24 6.66 20.70
N GLU A 390 28.16 7.38 20.99
CA GLU A 390 27.31 7.09 22.17
C GLU A 390 26.61 5.73 22.03
N ILE A 391 26.12 5.38 20.84
CA ILE A 391 25.51 4.06 20.58
C ILE A 391 26.55 2.94 20.72
N ALA A 392 27.74 3.13 20.16
CA ALA A 392 28.76 2.09 20.17
C ALA A 392 29.37 1.87 21.58
N ARG A 393 29.27 2.88 22.47
CA ARG A 393 29.61 2.81 23.90
C ARG A 393 28.47 2.35 24.79
N ALA A 394 27.26 2.19 24.26
CA ALA A 394 26.11 1.72 25.02
C ALA A 394 26.33 0.30 25.55
N ASP A 395 25.56 -0.10 26.57
CA ASP A 395 25.56 -1.47 27.07
C ASP A 395 24.79 -2.39 26.10
N TYR A 396 25.45 -2.80 25.03
CA TYR A 396 24.90 -3.71 24.03
C TYR A 396 24.76 -5.16 24.52
N GLU A 397 25.17 -5.48 25.75
CA GLU A 397 24.88 -6.78 26.37
C GLU A 397 23.45 -6.83 26.94
N ARG A 398 22.82 -5.66 27.11
CA ARG A 398 21.46 -5.51 27.63
C ARG A 398 20.50 -4.82 26.66
N THR A 399 21.00 -3.91 25.81
CA THR A 399 20.15 -3.11 24.92
C THR A 399 20.29 -3.55 23.46
N ARG A 400 19.15 -3.70 22.78
CA ARG A 400 19.02 -3.78 21.32
C ARG A 400 18.93 -2.39 20.73
N VAL A 401 19.78 -2.06 19.76
CA VAL A 401 19.68 -0.79 19.01
C VAL A 401 19.44 -1.05 17.54
N TYR A 402 18.33 -0.53 17.01
CA TYR A 402 18.07 -0.48 15.56
C TYR A 402 18.47 0.88 15.02
N LEU A 403 19.48 0.89 14.14
CA LEU A 403 20.12 2.11 13.69
C LEU A 403 19.90 2.33 12.20
N SER A 404 19.22 3.41 11.85
CA SER A 404 18.88 3.68 10.46
C SER A 404 20.04 4.38 9.71
N VAL A 405 20.46 3.85 8.55
CA VAL A 405 21.56 4.39 7.73
C VAL A 405 21.08 4.59 6.28
N ARG A 406 21.47 5.69 5.61
CA ARG A 406 21.08 5.98 4.21
C ARG A 406 22.02 5.35 3.20
N THR A 407 21.93 4.04 3.08
CA THR A 407 22.55 3.29 1.99
C THR A 407 21.76 2.01 1.76
N ASP A 408 21.86 1.46 0.56
CA ASP A 408 21.27 0.19 0.16
C ASP A 408 22.30 -0.95 0.11
N ASP A 409 23.59 -0.67 0.33
CA ASP A 409 24.63 -1.69 0.35
C ASP A 409 24.96 -2.06 1.80
N PRO A 410 24.79 -3.33 2.22
CA PRO A 410 25.07 -3.75 3.58
C PRO A 410 26.54 -3.52 3.98
N LEU A 411 27.50 -3.72 3.06
CA LEU A 411 28.91 -3.48 3.34
C LEU A 411 29.20 -1.98 3.53
N LYS A 412 28.57 -1.14 2.72
CA LYS A 412 28.69 0.31 2.84
C LYS A 412 28.06 0.81 4.14
N ALA A 413 26.97 0.19 4.61
CA ALA A 413 26.37 0.53 5.90
C ALA A 413 27.34 0.28 7.06
N ILE A 414 28.03 -0.88 7.04
CA ILE A 414 29.07 -1.22 8.03
C ILE A 414 30.21 -0.20 7.97
N GLN A 415 30.70 0.12 6.77
CA GLN A 415 31.77 1.10 6.59
C GLN A 415 31.40 2.48 7.14
N ILE A 416 30.18 2.97 6.84
CA ILE A 416 29.68 4.25 7.36
C ILE A 416 29.64 4.21 8.88
N PHE A 417 29.11 3.14 9.47
CA PHE A 417 29.05 3.00 10.92
C PHE A 417 30.45 2.99 11.56
N CYS A 418 31.37 2.16 11.06
CA CYS A 418 32.75 2.13 11.55
C CYS A 418 33.44 3.49 11.41
N HIS A 419 33.23 4.19 10.30
CA HIS A 419 33.79 5.52 10.07
C HIS A 419 33.26 6.56 11.07
N LEU A 420 31.94 6.56 11.33
CA LEU A 420 31.32 7.50 12.28
C LEU A 420 31.73 7.24 13.74
N VAL A 421 31.89 5.96 14.12
CA VAL A 421 32.39 5.58 15.45
C VAL A 421 33.86 6.01 15.61
N GLY A 422 34.67 5.90 14.55
CA GLY A 422 36.10 6.23 14.54
C GLY A 422 37.01 5.12 15.08
N ASP A 423 36.45 4.05 15.64
CA ASP A 423 37.15 2.84 16.06
C ASP A 423 36.42 1.60 15.53
N ALA A 424 37.05 0.92 14.57
CA ALA A 424 36.48 -0.27 13.93
C ALA A 424 36.32 -1.45 14.90
N LYS A 425 37.20 -1.59 15.91
CA LYS A 425 37.10 -2.68 16.89
C LYS A 425 35.89 -2.49 17.79
N LEU A 426 35.68 -1.25 18.24
CA LEU A 426 34.54 -0.89 19.07
C LEU A 426 33.23 -1.03 18.29
N ALA A 427 33.19 -0.57 17.03
CA ALA A 427 32.04 -0.75 16.15
C ALA A 427 31.75 -2.25 15.87
N ALA A 428 32.76 -3.05 15.58
CA ALA A 428 32.60 -4.47 15.31
C ALA A 428 32.02 -5.24 16.51
N LYS A 429 32.45 -4.89 17.75
CA LYS A 429 32.03 -5.60 18.96
C LYS A 429 30.53 -5.51 19.23
N CYS A 430 29.89 -4.39 18.89
CA CYS A 430 28.47 -4.18 19.12
C CYS A 430 27.57 -4.62 17.95
N LEU A 431 28.12 -4.79 16.74
CA LEU A 431 27.35 -5.14 15.54
C LEU A 431 26.86 -6.61 15.55
N ARG A 432 25.55 -6.79 15.35
CA ARG A 432 24.90 -8.12 15.25
C ARG A 432 24.36 -8.43 13.88
N GLY A 433 24.04 -7.42 13.09
CA GLY A 433 23.58 -7.65 11.73
C GLY A 433 23.28 -6.39 10.96
N VAL A 434 23.08 -6.58 9.67
CA VAL A 434 22.70 -5.52 8.74
C VAL A 434 21.52 -5.98 7.90
N VAL A 435 20.50 -5.15 7.86
CA VAL A 435 19.32 -5.31 7.00
C VAL A 435 19.35 -4.19 5.99
N ALA A 436 19.63 -4.51 4.73
CA ALA A 436 19.59 -3.57 3.63
C ALA A 436 18.32 -3.78 2.80
N GLN A 437 17.70 -2.71 2.30
CA GLN A 437 16.47 -2.82 1.52
C GLN A 437 16.36 -1.82 0.37
N ARG A 438 15.58 -2.22 -0.63
CA ARG A 438 15.00 -1.35 -1.67
C ARG A 438 13.55 -1.75 -1.94
N LEU A 439 12.72 -0.82 -2.38
CA LEU A 439 11.35 -1.07 -2.81
C LEU A 439 11.28 -1.27 -4.31
N VAL A 440 10.62 -2.36 -4.70
CA VAL A 440 10.25 -2.64 -6.09
C VAL A 440 8.74 -2.51 -6.24
N ARG A 441 8.28 -1.93 -7.35
CA ARG A 441 6.85 -1.85 -7.66
C ARG A 441 6.28 -3.23 -7.93
N ARG A 442 5.08 -3.49 -7.41
CA ARG A 442 4.36 -4.74 -7.64
C ARG A 442 3.59 -4.66 -8.95
N LEU A 443 3.64 -5.72 -9.75
CA LEU A 443 2.86 -5.81 -10.99
C LEU A 443 1.36 -5.83 -10.66
N CYS A 444 0.58 -5.16 -11.50
CA CYS A 444 -0.86 -5.20 -11.38
C CYS A 444 -1.38 -6.61 -11.70
N ASN A 445 -2.02 -7.28 -10.74
CA ASN A 445 -2.56 -8.63 -10.96
C ASN A 445 -3.66 -8.68 -12.03
N ASN A 446 -4.33 -7.55 -12.30
CA ASN A 446 -5.38 -7.45 -13.30
C ASN A 446 -4.81 -7.42 -14.74
N CYS A 447 -3.74 -6.64 -14.98
CA CYS A 447 -3.20 -6.45 -16.33
C CYS A 447 -1.77 -6.96 -16.54
N LYS A 448 -1.24 -7.83 -15.66
CA LYS A 448 0.07 -8.46 -15.88
C LYS A 448 -0.02 -9.45 -17.03
N VAL A 449 1.02 -9.48 -17.87
CA VAL A 449 1.07 -10.35 -19.05
C VAL A 449 2.17 -11.37 -18.86
N ALA A 450 1.82 -12.65 -18.94
CA ALA A 450 2.76 -13.74 -18.96
C ALA A 450 3.54 -13.78 -20.27
N PHE A 451 4.83 -14.10 -20.20
CA PHE A 451 5.66 -14.35 -21.37
C PHE A 451 6.70 -15.43 -21.04
N GLN A 452 7.11 -16.17 -22.06
CA GLN A 452 8.19 -17.14 -21.94
C GLN A 452 9.54 -16.40 -22.10
N PRO A 453 10.42 -16.43 -21.09
CA PRO A 453 11.72 -15.79 -21.19
C PRO A 453 12.62 -16.56 -22.17
N THR A 454 13.39 -15.82 -22.97
CA THR A 454 14.45 -16.43 -23.78
C THR A 454 15.58 -16.94 -22.88
N PRO A 455 16.30 -18.01 -23.27
CA PRO A 455 17.41 -18.55 -22.47
C PRO A 455 18.50 -17.51 -22.20
N ASP A 456 18.70 -16.55 -23.11
CA ASP A 456 19.65 -15.45 -22.93
C ASP A 456 19.26 -14.50 -21.79
N ILE A 457 17.96 -14.24 -21.60
CA ILE A 457 17.46 -13.41 -20.50
C ILE A 457 17.71 -14.12 -19.17
N LEU A 458 17.41 -15.42 -19.10
CA LEU A 458 17.65 -16.23 -17.89
C LEU A 458 19.13 -16.25 -17.52
N LYS A 459 20.02 -16.45 -18.50
CA LYS A 459 21.48 -16.46 -18.28
C LYS A 459 22.00 -15.10 -17.82
N LYS A 460 21.53 -13.99 -18.42
CA LYS A 460 21.93 -12.62 -18.02
C LYS A 460 21.48 -12.27 -16.61
N LEU A 461 20.32 -12.76 -16.19
CA LEU A 461 19.77 -12.49 -14.86
C LEU A 461 20.24 -13.51 -13.79
N GLY A 462 20.97 -14.55 -14.18
CA GLY A 462 21.39 -15.61 -13.26
C GLY A 462 20.23 -16.44 -12.70
N LEU A 463 19.14 -16.56 -13.46
CA LEU A 463 17.94 -17.32 -13.08
C LEU A 463 18.10 -18.81 -13.43
N PRO A 464 17.47 -19.74 -12.68
CA PRO A 464 17.42 -21.15 -13.04
C PRO A 464 16.78 -21.36 -14.41
N ALA A 465 17.30 -22.30 -15.20
CA ALA A 465 16.75 -22.65 -16.51
C ALA A 465 15.32 -23.25 -16.44
N GLU A 466 14.89 -23.65 -15.24
CA GLU A 466 13.56 -24.22 -14.98
C GLU A 466 12.43 -23.18 -15.00
N VAL A 467 12.75 -21.88 -14.98
CA VAL A 467 11.75 -20.80 -14.99
C VAL A 467 11.15 -20.68 -16.40
N ARG A 468 9.94 -21.23 -16.57
CA ARG A 468 9.23 -21.28 -17.86
C ARG A 468 8.40 -20.02 -18.17
N GLU A 469 8.01 -19.28 -17.14
CA GLU A 469 7.05 -18.18 -17.28
C GLU A 469 7.46 -17.00 -16.39
N LEU A 470 7.50 -15.81 -16.98
CA LEU A 470 7.72 -14.55 -16.29
C LEU A 470 6.61 -13.54 -16.64
N HIS A 471 6.49 -12.49 -15.84
CA HIS A 471 5.44 -11.50 -15.99
C HIS A 471 6.00 -10.13 -16.35
N ARG A 472 5.30 -9.42 -17.25
CA ARG A 472 5.58 -8.02 -17.64
C ARG A 472 4.36 -7.13 -17.41
N LYS A 473 4.59 -5.82 -17.42
CA LYS A 473 3.53 -4.81 -17.34
C LYS A 473 2.65 -4.86 -18.60
N GLY A 474 1.33 -4.90 -18.46
CA GLY A 474 0.40 -4.77 -19.59
C GLY A 474 -0.27 -3.39 -19.67
N GLY A 475 -0.74 -2.84 -18.54
CA GLY A 475 -1.37 -1.51 -18.48
C GLY A 475 -2.78 -1.44 -19.09
N ARG A 476 -3.15 -2.37 -19.97
CA ARG A 476 -4.44 -2.47 -20.64
C ARG A 476 -5.14 -3.79 -20.32
N VAL A 477 -6.47 -3.78 -20.39
CA VAL A 477 -7.34 -4.96 -20.18
C VAL A 477 -8.29 -5.06 -21.36
N LEU A 478 -8.60 -6.29 -21.79
CA LEU A 478 -9.58 -6.55 -22.83
C LEU A 478 -10.97 -6.62 -22.18
N VAL A 479 -11.84 -5.66 -22.51
CA VAL A 479 -13.25 -5.66 -22.11
C VAL A 479 -14.09 -5.77 -23.37
N LYS A 480 -14.77 -6.92 -23.58
CA LYS A 480 -15.58 -7.19 -24.79
C LYS A 480 -14.81 -6.94 -26.09
N ASP A 481 -13.61 -7.51 -26.17
CA ASP A 481 -12.69 -7.40 -27.32
C ASP A 481 -12.20 -5.98 -27.63
N LYS A 482 -12.39 -5.02 -26.71
CA LYS A 482 -11.79 -3.68 -26.77
C LYS A 482 -10.71 -3.53 -25.72
N GLU A 483 -9.55 -3.02 -26.13
CA GLU A 483 -8.50 -2.61 -25.21
C GLU A 483 -8.92 -1.34 -24.48
N GLU A 484 -9.14 -1.46 -23.17
CA GLU A 484 -9.37 -0.33 -22.27
C GLU A 484 -8.19 -0.18 -21.30
N GLU A 485 -7.97 1.02 -20.79
CA GLU A 485 -6.99 1.25 -19.74
C GLU A 485 -7.39 0.50 -18.48
N CYS A 486 -6.43 -0.18 -17.85
CA CYS A 486 -6.73 -0.95 -16.65
C CYS A 486 -7.25 -0.01 -15.54
N PRO A 487 -8.48 -0.21 -15.03
CA PRO A 487 -9.08 0.69 -14.03
C PRO A 487 -8.41 0.56 -12.65
N VAL A 488 -7.62 -0.51 -12.43
CA VAL A 488 -6.93 -0.76 -11.16
C VAL A 488 -5.64 0.05 -11.06
N CYS A 489 -4.85 0.07 -12.14
CA CYS A 489 -3.54 0.73 -12.17
C CYS A 489 -3.51 2.02 -12.99
N ALA A 490 -4.65 2.46 -13.53
CA ALA A 490 -4.78 3.64 -14.38
C ALA A 490 -3.74 3.65 -15.52
N GLY A 491 -3.55 2.50 -16.18
CA GLY A 491 -2.57 2.36 -17.27
C GLY A 491 -1.12 2.13 -16.86
N LEU A 492 -0.74 2.30 -15.59
CA LEU A 492 0.67 2.24 -15.14
C LEU A 492 1.28 0.81 -15.18
N GLY A 493 0.45 -0.22 -15.06
CA GLY A 493 0.87 -1.62 -14.99
C GLY A 493 1.42 -2.09 -13.64
N PHE A 494 1.48 -1.20 -12.64
CA PHE A 494 1.93 -1.49 -11.27
C PHE A 494 0.91 -1.04 -10.24
N VAL A 495 0.82 -1.76 -9.11
CA VAL A 495 -0.04 -1.41 -7.97
C VAL A 495 0.68 -1.75 -6.67
N GLY A 496 1.11 -0.73 -5.93
CA GLY A 496 1.82 -0.89 -4.66
C GLY A 496 3.29 -1.25 -4.83
N GLN A 497 3.93 -1.56 -3.71
CA GLN A 497 5.36 -1.86 -3.63
C GLN A 497 5.59 -3.09 -2.75
N VAL A 498 6.74 -3.74 -2.92
CA VAL A 498 7.23 -4.82 -2.06
C VAL A 498 8.71 -4.58 -1.81
N GLY A 499 9.19 -4.89 -0.60
CA GLY A 499 10.59 -4.78 -0.25
C GLY A 499 11.42 -5.94 -0.81
N ALA A 500 12.55 -5.61 -1.40
CA ALA A 500 13.65 -6.52 -1.66
C ALA A 500 14.72 -6.28 -0.60
N PHE A 501 14.95 -7.30 0.23
CA PHE A 501 15.83 -7.22 1.39
C PHE A 501 17.13 -8.00 1.15
N ALA A 502 18.18 -7.60 1.85
CA ALA A 502 19.36 -8.40 2.13
C ALA A 502 19.55 -8.39 3.65
N VAL A 503 19.51 -9.57 4.27
CA VAL A 503 19.56 -9.75 5.72
C VAL A 503 20.83 -10.53 6.03
N HIS A 504 21.77 -9.87 6.71
CA HIS A 504 23.10 -10.40 7.01
C HIS A 504 23.32 -10.40 8.53
N PRO A 505 22.99 -11.50 9.24
CA PRO A 505 23.42 -11.70 10.62
C PRO A 505 24.94 -11.90 10.66
N LEU A 506 25.60 -11.20 11.59
CA LEU A 506 27.06 -11.20 11.71
C LEU A 506 27.54 -12.18 12.78
N ASN A 507 28.42 -13.09 12.36
CA ASN A 507 29.11 -14.03 13.24
C ASN A 507 30.41 -13.42 13.81
N GLU A 508 31.05 -14.13 14.73
CA GLU A 508 32.28 -13.68 15.38
C GLU A 508 33.45 -13.47 14.39
N GLU A 509 33.60 -14.37 13.41
CA GLU A 509 34.61 -14.24 12.36
C GLU A 509 34.41 -12.99 11.51
N GLU A 510 33.16 -12.69 11.16
CA GLU A 510 32.83 -11.51 10.36
C GLU A 510 33.05 -10.22 11.17
N ARG A 511 32.71 -10.23 12.46
CA ARG A 511 33.07 -9.13 13.38
C ARG A 511 34.58 -8.93 13.45
N ALA A 512 35.37 -10.01 13.49
CA ALA A 512 36.83 -9.90 13.48
C ALA A 512 37.36 -9.26 12.19
N LEU A 513 36.78 -9.57 11.03
CA LEU A 513 37.12 -8.93 9.75
C LEU A 513 36.71 -7.45 9.70
N ILE A 514 35.57 -7.10 10.30
CA ILE A 514 35.15 -5.69 10.43
C ILE A 514 36.15 -4.93 11.33
N ALA A 515 36.58 -5.56 12.42
CA ALA A 515 37.55 -4.99 13.36
C ALA A 515 38.95 -4.79 12.74
N SER A 516 39.37 -5.66 11.82
CA SER A 516 40.63 -5.53 11.07
C SER A 516 40.53 -4.62 9.84
N GLY A 517 39.31 -4.29 9.38
CA GLY A 517 39.07 -3.48 8.19
C GLY A 517 39.14 -4.26 6.87
N GLU A 518 39.15 -5.59 6.90
CA GLU A 518 39.26 -6.45 5.73
C GLU A 518 37.94 -6.67 4.99
N LEU A 519 37.41 -5.60 4.41
CA LEU A 519 36.09 -5.56 3.77
C LEU A 519 35.97 -6.48 2.53
N ASN A 520 37.08 -6.78 1.86
CA ASN A 520 37.10 -7.69 0.71
C ASN A 520 36.90 -9.15 1.15
N ALA A 521 37.51 -9.54 2.28
CA ALA A 521 37.31 -10.86 2.88
C ALA A 521 35.86 -11.00 3.38
N LEU A 522 35.32 -9.96 4.03
CA LEU A 522 33.92 -9.92 4.46
C LEU A 522 32.94 -10.10 3.29
N ARG A 523 33.20 -9.42 2.16
CA ARG A 523 32.41 -9.58 0.93
C ARG A 523 32.46 -11.02 0.40
N ALA A 524 33.61 -11.68 0.50
CA ALA A 524 33.74 -13.08 0.08
C ALA A 524 32.92 -14.01 0.99
N MET A 525 32.93 -13.78 2.31
CA MET A 525 32.11 -14.54 3.27
C MET A 525 30.60 -14.38 3.01
N PHE A 526 30.13 -13.16 2.77
CA PHE A 526 28.70 -12.93 2.44
C PHE A 526 28.27 -13.69 1.19
N ARG A 527 29.15 -13.83 0.18
CA ARG A 527 28.87 -14.64 -1.02
C ARG A 527 28.86 -16.14 -0.73
N GLN A 528 29.64 -16.62 0.24
CA GLN A 528 29.69 -18.03 0.61
C GLN A 528 28.47 -18.48 1.41
N LYS A 529 27.92 -17.61 2.28
CA LYS A 529 26.76 -17.92 3.14
C LYS A 529 25.44 -18.20 2.40
N LYS A 530 25.41 -18.08 1.06
CA LYS A 530 24.20 -18.20 0.20
C LYS A 530 23.06 -17.27 0.63
N GLU A 531 23.37 -16.21 1.36
CA GLU A 531 22.40 -15.18 1.71
C GLU A 531 22.00 -14.40 0.45
N LEU A 532 20.71 -14.08 0.34
CA LEU A 532 20.19 -13.36 -0.81
C LEU A 532 20.65 -11.90 -0.77
N SER A 533 21.36 -11.49 -1.82
CA SER A 533 21.56 -10.07 -2.12
C SER A 533 20.23 -9.40 -2.49
N ILE A 534 20.17 -8.06 -2.42
CA ILE A 534 18.96 -7.30 -2.82
C ILE A 534 18.53 -7.65 -4.25
N GLN A 535 19.50 -7.81 -5.16
CA GLN A 535 19.23 -8.18 -6.54
C GLN A 535 18.63 -9.60 -6.63
N GLN A 536 19.19 -10.58 -5.92
CA GLN A 536 18.67 -11.95 -5.89
C GLN A 536 17.28 -12.03 -5.23
N ALA A 537 17.05 -11.28 -4.14
CA ALA A 537 15.75 -11.19 -3.49
C ALA A 537 14.69 -10.56 -4.42
N ALA A 538 15.07 -9.53 -5.19
CA ALA A 538 14.19 -8.94 -6.20
C ALA A 538 13.92 -9.89 -7.38
N LEU A 539 14.92 -10.66 -7.81
CA LEU A 539 14.75 -11.71 -8.82
C LEU A 539 13.82 -12.82 -8.35
N GLN A 540 13.86 -13.22 -7.08
CA GLN A 540 12.87 -14.15 -6.54
C GLN A 540 11.45 -13.57 -6.61
N HIS A 541 11.27 -12.27 -6.39
CA HIS A 541 9.96 -11.62 -6.63
C HIS A 541 9.54 -11.65 -8.11
N VAL A 542 10.48 -11.61 -9.05
CA VAL A 542 10.20 -11.78 -10.49
C VAL A 542 9.74 -13.21 -10.80
N ILE A 543 10.39 -14.22 -10.23
CA ILE A 543 10.01 -15.64 -10.40
C ILE A 543 8.59 -15.88 -9.88
N HIS A 544 8.23 -15.30 -8.72
CA HIS A 544 6.88 -15.40 -8.17
C HIS A 544 5.83 -14.54 -8.91
N GLY A 545 6.22 -13.78 -9.93
CA GLY A 545 5.31 -12.91 -10.68
C GLY A 545 4.83 -11.67 -9.90
N ASN A 546 5.53 -11.29 -8.83
CA ASN A 546 5.21 -10.11 -8.01
C ASN A 546 5.72 -8.81 -8.64
N THR A 547 6.86 -8.86 -9.35
CA THR A 547 7.47 -7.69 -10.00
C THR A 547 8.02 -8.04 -11.38
N SER A 548 8.51 -7.04 -12.12
CA SER A 548 9.07 -7.22 -13.47
C SER A 548 10.60 -7.12 -13.50
N ILE A 549 11.20 -7.67 -14.56
CA ILE A 549 12.64 -7.55 -14.81
C ILE A 549 13.07 -6.08 -14.92
N GLU A 550 12.27 -5.24 -15.58
CA GLU A 550 12.54 -3.80 -15.71
C GLU A 550 12.73 -3.14 -14.35
N GLU A 551 11.97 -3.58 -13.35
CA GLU A 551 12.02 -3.02 -12.01
C GLU A 551 13.29 -3.45 -11.25
N VAL A 552 13.73 -4.70 -11.45
CA VAL A 552 15.02 -5.17 -10.93
C VAL A 552 16.18 -4.38 -11.52
N VAL A 553 16.14 -4.11 -12.83
CA VAL A 553 17.16 -3.28 -13.50
C VAL A 553 17.13 -1.84 -12.98
N ARG A 554 15.93 -1.28 -12.74
CA ARG A 554 15.76 0.07 -12.16
C ARG A 554 16.44 0.20 -10.80
N ILE A 555 16.29 -0.79 -9.93
CA ILE A 555 16.92 -0.75 -8.60
C ILE A 555 18.41 -1.12 -8.64
N ALA A 556 18.85 -1.94 -9.58
CA ALA A 556 20.25 -2.30 -9.73
C ALA A 556 21.11 -1.14 -10.26
N THR A 557 20.51 -0.24 -11.04
CA THR A 557 21.22 0.91 -11.60
C THR A 557 21.38 1.98 -10.51
N PRO A 558 22.61 2.42 -10.17
CA PRO A 558 22.78 3.54 -9.25
C PRO A 558 22.14 4.79 -9.85
N LYS A 559 21.26 5.47 -9.11
CA LYS A 559 20.80 6.81 -9.48
C LYS A 559 22.04 7.69 -9.49
N SER A 560 22.55 8.05 -10.68
CA SER A 560 23.61 9.03 -10.80
C SER A 560 23.17 10.29 -10.07
N ALA A 561 23.91 10.70 -9.04
CA ALA A 561 23.67 11.94 -8.32
C ALA A 561 23.75 13.10 -9.31
N GLY A 562 22.60 13.68 -9.66
CA GLY A 562 22.46 14.88 -10.47
C GLY A 562 22.98 14.74 -11.89
N ALA A 563 22.09 14.90 -12.88
CA ALA A 563 22.52 15.33 -14.20
C ALA A 563 23.39 16.58 -14.03
N LYS A 564 24.71 16.44 -14.22
CA LYS A 564 25.57 17.58 -14.56
C LYS A 564 24.87 18.23 -15.75
N LYS A 565 24.43 19.48 -15.55
CA LYS A 565 23.93 20.36 -16.61
C LYS A 565 24.82 20.14 -17.84
N SER A 566 24.27 19.52 -18.87
CA SER A 566 24.93 19.41 -20.16
C SER A 566 25.23 20.84 -20.61
N GLY A 567 26.52 21.16 -20.66
CA GLY A 567 27.02 22.46 -21.03
C GLY A 567 26.43 22.86 -22.37
N THR A 568 26.00 24.12 -22.43
CA THR A 568 25.75 24.87 -23.64
C THR A 568 26.90 24.62 -24.61
N THR A 569 26.59 23.95 -25.72
CA THR A 569 27.44 23.93 -26.91
C THR A 569 27.68 25.38 -27.32
N ALA A 570 28.89 25.88 -27.06
CA ALA A 570 29.41 27.07 -27.71
C ALA A 570 29.53 26.73 -29.20
N THR A 571 28.62 27.29 -29.99
CA THR A 571 28.72 27.30 -31.44
C THR A 571 29.84 28.28 -31.80
N GLU A 572 31.06 27.76 -31.96
CA GLU A 572 32.04 28.41 -32.82
C GLU A 572 31.58 28.23 -34.27
N SER A 573 31.42 29.35 -34.98
CA SER A 573 31.46 29.37 -36.43
C SER A 573 32.18 30.66 -36.84
N PRO A 574 33.19 30.57 -37.72
CA PRO A 574 34.03 31.70 -38.09
C PRO A 574 33.42 32.43 -39.27
N GLU A 575 33.28 33.76 -39.21
CA GLU A 575 33.19 34.53 -40.46
C GLU A 575 33.69 35.97 -40.30
N LYS A 576 34.29 36.42 -41.40
CA LYS A 576 35.19 37.56 -41.57
C LYS A 576 34.49 38.91 -41.39
N GLN A 577 35.28 39.90 -40.96
CA GLN A 577 35.02 41.32 -41.19
C GLN A 577 34.76 41.61 -42.68
N PRO A 578 34.07 42.73 -42.98
CA PRO A 578 34.85 43.91 -43.36
C PRO A 578 34.31 45.26 -42.86
N ALA A 579 35.27 46.15 -42.60
CA ALA A 579 35.35 47.56 -43.01
C ALA A 579 34.26 48.59 -42.62
N SER A 580 34.73 49.59 -41.85
CA SER A 580 34.57 51.05 -42.03
C SER A 580 33.19 51.66 -42.32
N GLY A 581 32.79 52.57 -41.44
CA GLY A 581 31.72 53.56 -41.62
C GLY A 581 31.43 54.27 -40.32
#